data_AF-A0A9E2VTR6-F1
#
_entry.id   AF-A0A9E2VTR6-F1
#
_cell.length_a   1.000
_cell.length_b   1.000
_cell.length_c   1.000
_cell.angle_alpha   90.00
_cell.angle_beta   90.00
_cell.angle_gamma   90.00
#
_symmetry.space_group_name_H-M   'P 1'
#
loop_
_entity.id
_entity.type
_entity.pdbx_description
1 polymer ?
#
loop_
_entity_poly.entity_id
_entity_poly.type
_entity_poly.pdbx_seq_one_letter_code
_entity_poly.pdbx_strand_id
1 'polypeptide(L)'
;MVPHSERRSHSVLAVLEKCRAALLLNADPETAQLLSLAILQLRMKLNRIGDTELKALCDAMTQNEAPLGNAQGGHRRSPPALKLVK
;
A
#
# COMPACT_ATOMS: atom_id res chain seq x y z
N MET A 1 -15.16 -18.55 -13.89
CA MET A 1 -16.21 -18.57 -12.85
C MET A 1 -15.53 -18.41 -11.50
N VAL A 2 -15.77 -17.31 -10.77
CA VAL A 2 -15.21 -17.14 -9.41
C VAL A 2 -15.93 -18.12 -8.47
N PRO A 3 -15.22 -19.05 -7.82
CA PRO A 3 -15.81 -20.01 -6.89
C PRO A 3 -16.64 -19.30 -5.80
N HIS A 4 -17.73 -19.93 -5.36
CA HIS A 4 -18.67 -19.33 -4.41
C HIS A 4 -17.99 -18.92 -3.09
N SER A 5 -16.94 -19.64 -2.68
CA SER A 5 -16.08 -19.29 -1.54
C SER A 5 -15.34 -17.96 -1.73
N GLU A 6 -14.75 -17.72 -2.91
CA GLU A 6 -14.07 -16.46 -3.23
C GLU A 6 -15.07 -15.29 -3.27
N ARG A 7 -16.26 -15.48 -3.86
CA ARG A 7 -17.32 -14.46 -3.83
C ARG A 7 -17.74 -14.08 -2.42
N ARG A 8 -17.88 -15.06 -1.51
CA ARG A 8 -18.20 -14.82 -0.11
C ARG A 8 -17.09 -14.05 0.59
N SER A 9 -15.83 -14.43 0.36
CA SER A 9 -14.67 -13.73 0.92
C SER A 9 -14.56 -12.28 0.43
N HIS A 10 -14.86 -11.99 -0.83
CA HIS A 10 -14.93 -10.60 -1.33
C HIS A 10 -16.05 -9.79 -0.68
N SER A 11 -17.22 -10.40 -0.44
CA SER A 11 -18.30 -9.73 0.28
C SER A 11 -17.91 -9.44 1.74
N VAL A 12 -17.25 -10.37 2.41
CA VAL A 12 -16.74 -10.17 3.78
C VAL A 12 -15.70 -9.05 3.81
N LEU A 13 -14.77 -9.04 2.84
CA LEU A 13 -13.77 -7.99 2.70
C LEU A 13 -14.42 -6.59 2.59
N ALA A 14 -15.45 -6.46 1.75
CA ALA A 14 -16.16 -5.19 1.59
C ALA A 14 -16.86 -4.71 2.88
N VAL A 15 -17.36 -5.63 3.71
CA VAL A 15 -17.96 -5.29 5.01
C VAL A 15 -16.87 -4.83 5.99
N LEU A 16 -15.76 -5.55 6.07
CA LEU A 16 -14.64 -5.19 6.95
C LEU A 16 -14.07 -3.81 6.61
N GLU A 17 -13.95 -3.48 5.32
CA GLU A 17 -13.49 -2.17 4.86
C GLU A 17 -14.43 -1.04 5.30
N LYS A 18 -15.75 -1.25 5.21
CA LYS A 18 -16.76 -0.29 5.70
C LYS A 18 -16.67 -0.10 7.21
N CYS A 19 -16.52 -1.19 7.97
CA CYS A 19 -16.36 -1.12 9.42
C CYS A 19 -15.09 -0.35 9.81
N ARG A 20 -13.97 -0.62 9.14
CA ARG A 20 -12.70 0.11 9.35
C ARG A 20 -12.87 1.60 9.10
N ALA A 21 -13.52 1.98 7.99
CA ALA A 21 -13.77 3.38 7.68
C ALA A 21 -14.64 4.06 8.75
N ALA A 22 -15.67 3.37 9.25
CA ALA A 22 -16.50 3.89 10.34
C ALA A 22 -15.71 4.08 11.65
N LEU A 23 -14.82 3.15 12.02
CA LEU A 23 -14.00 3.27 13.22
C LEU A 23 -13.00 4.44 13.15
N LEU A 24 -12.41 4.68 11.98
CA LEU A 24 -11.54 5.83 11.76
C LEU A 24 -12.28 7.16 11.93
N LEU A 25 -13.56 7.22 11.52
CA LEU A 25 -14.40 8.41 11.71
C LEU A 25 -14.84 8.61 13.16
N ASN A 26 -15.03 7.52 13.91
CA ASN A 26 -15.48 7.55 15.31
C ASN A 26 -14.33 7.63 16.33
N ALA A 27 -13.11 7.97 15.88
CA ALA A 27 -11.92 8.09 16.72
C ALA A 27 -11.56 6.84 17.53
N ASP A 28 -11.82 5.64 16.99
CA ASP A 28 -11.31 4.37 17.51
C ASP A 28 -10.21 3.81 16.57
N PRO A 29 -9.01 4.43 16.57
CA PRO A 29 -7.94 4.04 15.67
C PRO A 29 -7.36 2.67 16.01
N GLU A 30 -7.43 2.24 17.27
CA GLU A 30 -6.90 0.96 17.73
C GLU A 30 -7.71 -0.20 17.14
N THR A 31 -9.05 -0.15 17.28
CA THR A 31 -9.91 -1.16 16.65
C THR A 31 -9.83 -1.09 15.12
N ALA A 32 -9.68 0.11 14.54
CA ALA A 32 -9.45 0.25 13.10
C ALA A 32 -8.13 -0.39 12.64
N GLN A 33 -7.09 -0.36 13.48
CA GLN A 33 -5.81 -1.02 13.20
C GLN A 33 -5.93 -2.54 13.25
N LEU A 34 -6.68 -3.09 14.22
CA LEU A 34 -7.00 -4.53 14.26
C LEU A 34 -7.72 -4.97 12.97
N LEU A 35 -8.71 -4.20 12.51
CA LEU A 35 -9.37 -4.48 11.23
C LEU A 35 -8.43 -4.34 10.04
N SER A 36 -7.47 -3.41 10.07
CA SER A 36 -6.47 -3.25 9.01
C SER A 36 -5.65 -4.53 8.83
N LEU A 37 -5.21 -5.15 9.93
CA LEU A 37 -4.47 -6.41 9.91
C LEU A 37 -5.34 -7.56 9.39
N ALA A 38 -6.59 -7.67 9.87
CA ALA A 38 -7.52 -8.70 9.41
C ALA A 38 -7.83 -8.58 7.90
N ILE A 39 -8.02 -7.35 7.40
CA ILE A 39 -8.22 -7.05 5.99
C ILE A 39 -6.98 -7.44 5.17
N LEU A 40 -5.78 -7.09 5.64
CA LEU A 40 -4.53 -7.46 4.97
C LEU A 40 -4.40 -8.99 4.87
N GLN A 41 -4.60 -9.72 5.98
CA GLN A 41 -4.55 -11.18 6.00
C GLN A 41 -5.56 -11.82 5.04
N LEU A 42 -6.79 -11.30 4.98
CA LEU A 42 -7.81 -11.80 4.06
C LEU A 42 -7.42 -11.55 2.60
N ARG A 43 -6.91 -10.36 2.28
CA ARG A 43 -6.41 -10.02 0.94
C ARG A 43 -5.21 -10.89 0.55
N MET A 44 -4.30 -11.18 1.48
CA MET A 44 -3.19 -12.10 1.25
C MET A 44 -3.70 -13.50 0.91
N LYS A 45 -4.65 -14.04 1.69
CA LYS A 45 -5.27 -15.35 1.42
C LYS A 45 -5.96 -15.39 0.05
N LEU A 46 -6.74 -14.36 -0.29
CA LEU A 46 -7.43 -14.25 -1.58
C LEU A 46 -6.47 -14.22 -2.77
N ASN A 47 -5.33 -13.54 -2.63
CA ASN A 47 -4.34 -13.40 -3.70
C ASN A 47 -3.20 -14.42 -3.60
N ARG A 48 -3.28 -15.36 -2.65
CA ARG A 48 -2.24 -16.38 -2.37
C ARG A 48 -0.86 -15.79 -2.07
N ILE A 49 -0.83 -14.60 -1.45
CA ILE A 49 0.40 -13.91 -1.08
C ILE A 49 0.94 -14.51 0.22
N GLY A 50 2.15 -15.05 0.17
CA GLY A 50 2.89 -15.53 1.35
C GLY A 50 3.72 -14.44 2.03
N ASP A 51 4.31 -14.74 3.19
CA ASP A 51 5.11 -13.77 3.96
C ASP A 51 6.36 -13.29 3.19
N THR A 52 6.97 -14.19 2.41
CA THR A 52 8.13 -13.86 1.56
C THR A 52 7.75 -12.87 0.45
N GLU A 53 6.59 -13.05 -0.18
CA GLU A 53 6.09 -12.14 -1.20
C GLU A 53 5.63 -10.81 -0.58
N LEU A 54 4.97 -10.84 0.58
CA LEU A 54 4.64 -9.64 1.32
C LEU A 54 5.89 -8.84 1.65
N LYS A 55 6.95 -9.50 2.12
CA LYS A 55 8.24 -8.87 2.40
C LYS A 55 8.83 -8.23 1.15
N ALA A 56 8.83 -8.93 0.02
CA ALA A 56 9.31 -8.39 -1.24
C ALA A 56 8.50 -7.15 -1.69
N LEU A 57 7.18 -7.16 -1.50
CA LEU A 57 6.31 -6.01 -1.79
C LEU A 57 6.63 -4.83 -0.87
N CYS A 58 6.83 -5.06 0.43
CA CYS A 58 7.25 -4.03 1.38
C CYS A 58 8.61 -3.43 0.98
N ASP A 59 9.60 -4.28 0.72
CA ASP A 59 10.95 -3.85 0.35
C ASP A 59 10.92 -3.04 -0.97
N ALA A 60 10.08 -3.41 -1.95
CA ALA A 60 9.90 -2.67 -3.19
C ALA A 60 9.22 -1.30 -3.01
N MET A 61 8.23 -1.20 -2.10
CA MET A 61 7.61 0.09 -1.77
C MET A 61 8.62 1.04 -1.11
N THR A 62 9.49 0.51 -0.23
CA THR A 62 10.57 1.26 0.44
C THR A 62 11.66 1.76 -0.48
N GLN A 63 11.92 1.05 -1.58
CA GLN A 63 12.85 1.51 -2.61
C GLN A 63 12.22 2.56 -3.54
N ASN A 64 10.90 2.55 -3.72
CA ASN A 64 10.18 3.49 -4.57
C ASN A 64 9.87 4.82 -3.86
N GLU A 65 9.81 4.82 -2.53
CA GLU A 65 9.84 6.03 -1.69
C GLU A 65 11.26 6.57 -1.51
N ALA A 66 11.97 6.79 -2.62
CA ALA A 66 13.14 7.66 -2.61
C ALA A 66 12.74 9.00 -1.93
N PRO A 67 13.59 9.57 -1.05
CA PRO A 67 13.14 10.55 -0.06
C PRO A 67 12.37 11.66 -0.74
N LEU A 68 11.07 11.78 -0.44
CA LEU A 68 10.31 12.99 -0.76
C LEU A 68 11.12 14.13 -0.14
N GLY A 69 11.77 14.89 -1.02
CA GLY A 69 12.83 15.78 -0.66
C GLY A 69 12.43 16.68 0.49
N ASN A 70 13.26 16.68 1.53
CA ASN A 70 13.36 17.78 2.47
C ASN A 70 13.77 19.00 1.65
N ALA A 71 12.80 19.69 1.08
CA ALA A 71 12.97 20.92 0.34
C ALA A 71 13.32 22.05 1.32
N GLN A 72 14.55 22.06 1.81
CA GLN A 72 15.15 23.24 2.43
C GLN A 72 16.61 23.36 2.01
N GLY A 73 16.82 24.24 1.03
CA GLY A 73 18.09 24.92 0.77
C GLY A 73 19.13 24.13 -0.03
N GLY A 74 19.24 24.36 -1.33
CA GLY A 74 20.36 23.82 -2.10
C GLY A 74 20.34 24.11 -3.60
N HIS A 75 20.80 25.31 -3.97
CA HIS A 75 21.57 25.63 -5.18
C HIS A 75 21.20 24.92 -6.50
N ARG A 76 20.53 25.66 -7.41
CA ARG A 76 20.40 25.31 -8.83
C ARG A 76 21.80 25.12 -9.45
N ARG A 77 22.20 23.89 -9.74
CA ARG A 77 23.24 23.60 -10.74
C ARG A 77 22.61 22.84 -11.90
N SER A 78 22.32 23.58 -12.96
CA SER A 78 21.90 23.05 -14.26
C SER A 78 23.01 22.15 -14.83
N PRO A 79 22.69 20.96 -15.37
CA PRO A 79 23.67 20.15 -16.09
C PRO A 79 24.06 20.82 -17.44
N PRO A 80 25.33 20.70 -17.88
CA PRO A 80 25.78 21.33 -19.12
C PRO A 80 25.22 20.60 -20.35
N ALA A 81 24.62 21.36 -21.26
CA ALA A 81 24.13 20.88 -22.54
C ALA A 81 25.30 20.36 -23.40
N LEU A 82 25.27 19.07 -23.74
CA LEU A 82 26.18 18.46 -24.70
C LEU A 82 25.84 19.01 -26.10
N LYS A 83 26.81 19.66 -26.74
CA LYS A 83 26.69 20.18 -28.11
C LYS A 83 26.88 19.04 -29.12
N LEU A 84 25.89 18.87 -29.98
CA LEU A 84 25.95 18.00 -31.15
C LEU A 84 26.88 18.64 -32.20
N VAL A 85 27.98 17.96 -32.57
CA VAL A 85 28.81 18.32 -33.72
C VAL A 85 28.33 17.54 -34.95
N LYS A 86 28.32 18.21 -36.10
CA LYS A 86 27.87 17.70 -37.39
C LYS A 86 29.05 17.21 -38.21
#